data_AF-A0A3M2YWD5-F1
#
_entry.id   AF-A0A3M2YWD5-F1
#
_cell.length_a   1.000
_cell.length_b   1.000
_cell.length_c   1.000
_cell.angle_alpha   90.00
_cell.angle_beta   90.00
_cell.angle_gamma   90.00
#
_symmetry.space_group_name_H-M   'P 1'
#
loop_
_entity.id
_entity.type
_entity.pdbx_description
1 polymer ?
#
loop_
_entity_poly.entity_id
_entity_poly.type
_entity_poly.pdbx_seq_one_letter_code
_entity_poly.pdbx_strand_id
1 'polypeptide(L)'
;NGFAANLDGTRKIVDLLRPLLTRSAGELLQKIDAATADLDTTLNALATADGYRPYDQVDATQRQQITAKAGALADALGDIDSALGLSDL
;
A
#
# COMPACT_ATOMS: atom_id res chain seq x y z
N ASN A 1 -11.30 -10.82 1.32
CA ASN A 1 -11.40 -9.38 1.00
C ASN A 1 -10.72 -8.43 1.99
N GLY A 2 -10.18 -8.89 3.13
CA GLY A 2 -9.57 -7.99 4.12
C GLY A 2 -8.37 -7.17 3.60
N PHE A 3 -7.43 -7.79 2.87
CA PHE A 3 -6.26 -7.09 2.36
C PHE A 3 -6.58 -6.00 1.32
N ALA A 4 -7.46 -6.29 0.36
CA ALA A 4 -7.89 -5.31 -0.64
C ALA A 4 -8.65 -4.14 0.00
N ALA A 5 -9.55 -4.42 0.95
CA ALA A 5 -10.26 -3.37 1.68
C ALA A 5 -9.32 -2.47 2.50
N ASN A 6 -8.30 -3.05 3.15
CA ASN A 6 -7.27 -2.28 3.85
C ASN A 6 -6.48 -1.40 2.88
N LEU A 7 -6.07 -1.93 1.72
CA LEU A 7 -5.37 -1.17 0.69
C LEU A 7 -6.20 0.02 0.18
N ASP A 8 -7.49 -0.17 -0.04
CA ASP A 8 -8.41 0.91 -0.42
C ASP A 8 -8.55 1.96 0.68
N GLY A 9 -8.59 1.55 1.95
CA GLY A 9 -8.56 2.46 3.08
C GLY A 9 -7.28 3.31 3.11
N THR A 10 -6.12 2.67 2.93
CA THR A 10 -4.82 3.33 2.83
C THR A 10 -4.78 4.35 1.68
N ARG A 11 -5.25 3.98 0.49
CA ARG A 11 -5.31 4.89 -0.67
C ARG A 11 -6.10 6.16 -0.37
N LYS A 12 -7.25 6.02 0.27
CA LYS A 12 -8.08 7.18 0.64
C LYS A 12 -7.33 8.13 1.57
N ILE A 13 -6.56 7.61 2.52
CA ILE A 13 -5.73 8.43 3.42
C ILE A 13 -4.62 9.13 2.61
N VAL A 14 -3.92 8.40 1.73
CA VAL A 14 -2.88 8.98 0.87
C VAL A 14 -3.45 10.09 -0.02
N ASP A 15 -4.62 9.90 -0.60
CA ASP A 15 -5.27 10.91 -1.44
C ASP A 15 -5.63 12.18 -0.67
N LEU A 16 -6.03 12.06 0.60
CA LEU A 16 -6.26 13.21 1.48
C LEU A 16 -4.96 14.00 1.75
N LEU A 17 -3.82 13.29 1.88
CA LEU A 17 -2.51 13.90 2.15
C LEU A 17 -1.78 14.36 0.88
N ARG A 18 -2.21 13.89 -0.30
CA ARG A 18 -1.54 14.11 -1.58
C ARG A 18 -1.22 15.58 -1.90
N PRO A 19 -2.10 16.57 -1.66
CA PRO A 19 -1.77 17.97 -1.91
C PRO A 19 -0.60 18.49 -1.06
N LEU A 20 -0.48 18.01 0.18
CA LEU A 20 0.62 18.37 1.08
C LEU A 20 1.92 17.69 0.63
N LEU A 21 1.87 16.38 0.42
CA LEU A 21 3.02 15.59 -0.04
C LEU A 21 3.54 16.06 -1.40
N THR A 22 2.67 16.49 -2.32
CA THR A 22 3.10 17.04 -3.61
C THR A 22 3.93 18.32 -3.43
N ARG A 23 3.63 19.14 -2.41
CA ARG A 23 4.34 20.39 -2.14
C ARG A 23 5.66 20.18 -1.39
N SER A 24 5.69 19.26 -0.43
CA SER A 24 6.83 19.11 0.49
C SER A 24 7.68 17.85 0.26
N ALA A 25 7.12 16.81 -0.36
CA ALA A 25 7.70 15.46 -0.37
C ALA A 25 7.30 14.67 -1.63
N GLY A 26 7.53 15.24 -2.82
CA GLY A 26 7.10 14.64 -4.10
C GLY A 26 7.72 13.27 -4.38
N GLU A 27 8.99 13.06 -4.03
CA GLU A 27 9.66 11.75 -4.17
C GLU A 27 9.03 10.69 -3.26
N LEU A 28 8.66 11.06 -2.03
CA LEU A 28 7.95 10.16 -1.12
C LEU A 28 6.58 9.79 -1.68
N LEU A 29 5.84 10.75 -2.21
CA LEU A 29 4.55 10.49 -2.86
C LEU A 29 4.69 9.48 -4.01
N GLN A 30 5.71 9.63 -4.85
CA GLN A 30 5.99 8.67 -5.92
C GLN A 30 6.32 7.26 -5.39
N LYS A 31 7.08 7.17 -4.30
CA LYS A 31 7.40 5.89 -3.63
C LYS A 31 6.13 5.22 -3.08
N ILE A 32 5.25 5.98 -2.44
CA ILE A 32 3.96 5.48 -1.92
C ILE A 32 3.07 5.00 -3.08
N ASP A 33 2.97 5.77 -4.16
CA ASP A 33 2.18 5.40 -5.34
C ASP A 33 2.68 4.10 -5.98
N ALA A 34 4.00 3.95 -6.14
CA ALA A 34 4.61 2.75 -6.67
C ALA A 34 4.36 1.53 -5.75
N ALA A 35 4.58 1.66 -4.43
CA ALA A 35 4.36 0.58 -3.48
C ALA A 35 2.87 0.15 -3.42
N THR A 36 1.96 1.13 -3.52
CA THR A 36 0.52 0.88 -3.58
C THR A 36 0.13 0.11 -4.84
N ALA A 37 0.65 0.49 -6.00
CA ALA A 37 0.39 -0.18 -7.28
C ALA A 37 0.97 -1.60 -7.32
N ASP A 38 2.16 -1.80 -6.74
CA ASP A 38 2.80 -3.12 -6.65
C ASP A 38 1.99 -4.10 -5.78
N LEU A 39 1.51 -3.65 -4.63
CA LEU A 39 0.68 -4.47 -3.76
C LEU A 39 -0.67 -4.77 -4.41
N ASP A 40 -1.28 -3.78 -5.07
CA ASP A 40 -2.53 -3.97 -5.81
C ASP A 40 -2.41 -5.02 -6.89
N THR A 41 -1.37 -4.92 -7.71
CA THR A 41 -1.09 -5.87 -8.79
C THR A 41 -0.92 -7.29 -8.22
N THR A 42 -0.23 -7.39 -7.08
CA THR A 42 -0.02 -8.66 -6.37
C THR A 42 -1.33 -9.24 -5.86
N LEU A 43 -2.22 -8.43 -5.29
CA LEU A 43 -3.53 -8.87 -4.83
C LEU A 43 -4.45 -9.23 -6.00
N ASN A 44 -4.48 -8.42 -7.06
CA ASN A 44 -5.31 -8.64 -8.25
C ASN A 44 -4.95 -9.93 -8.99
N ALA A 45 -3.70 -10.39 -8.92
CA ALA A 45 -3.32 -11.71 -9.42
C ALA A 45 -4.06 -12.88 -8.71
N LEU A 46 -4.66 -12.63 -7.55
CA LEU A 46 -5.49 -13.58 -6.81
C LEU A 46 -7.00 -13.39 -7.03
N ALA A 47 -7.40 -12.42 -7.85
CA ALA A 47 -8.81 -12.16 -8.12
C ALA A 47 -9.47 -13.31 -8.88
N THR A 48 -10.75 -13.52 -8.61
CA THR A 48 -11.65 -14.46 -9.29
C THR A 48 -12.92 -13.73 -9.69
N ALA A 49 -13.82 -14.37 -10.44
CA ALA A 49 -15.11 -13.77 -10.80
C ALA A 49 -15.95 -13.36 -9.58
N ASP A 50 -15.79 -14.07 -8.45
CA ASP A 50 -16.59 -13.89 -7.23
C ASP A 50 -15.83 -13.17 -6.10
N GLY A 51 -14.65 -12.60 -6.38
CA GLY A 51 -13.84 -11.87 -5.40
C GLY A 51 -12.37 -12.26 -5.44
N TYR A 52 -11.85 -12.79 -4.34
CA TYR A 52 -10.46 -13.26 -4.25
C TYR A 52 -10.40 -14.74 -3.92
N ARG A 53 -9.33 -15.38 -4.38
CA ARG A 53 -9.00 -16.75 -4.06
C ARG A 53 -8.99 -16.98 -2.52
N PRO A 54 -9.56 -18.10 -2.03
CA PRO A 54 -9.45 -18.52 -0.65
C PRO A 54 -7.99 -18.64 -0.18
N TYR A 55 -7.73 -18.31 1.09
CA TYR A 55 -6.37 -18.20 1.63
C TYR A 55 -5.57 -19.52 1.58
N ASP A 56 -6.27 -20.66 1.73
CA ASP A 56 -5.71 -22.01 1.62
C ASP A 56 -5.24 -22.37 0.21
N GLN A 57 -5.70 -21.65 -0.81
CA GLN A 57 -5.29 -21.82 -2.21
C GLN A 57 -4.24 -20.79 -2.66
N VAL A 58 -3.82 -19.89 -1.79
CA VAL A 58 -2.67 -19.00 -2.00
C VAL A 58 -1.43 -19.77 -1.56
N ASP A 59 -0.44 -19.93 -2.41
CA ASP A 59 0.75 -20.69 -2.05
C ASP A 59 1.71 -19.89 -1.15
N ALA A 60 2.75 -20.56 -0.62
CA ALA A 60 3.70 -19.92 0.28
C ALA A 60 4.50 -18.79 -0.37
N THR A 61 4.84 -18.92 -1.66
CA THR A 61 5.59 -17.91 -2.42
C THR A 61 4.73 -16.67 -2.63
N GLN A 62 3.47 -16.83 -3.01
CA GLN A 62 2.51 -15.74 -3.16
C GLN A 62 2.28 -15.03 -1.82
N ARG A 63 2.13 -15.77 -0.72
CA ARG A 63 2.02 -15.16 0.62
C ARG A 63 3.25 -14.34 0.98
N GLN A 64 4.45 -14.84 0.69
CA GLN A 64 5.69 -14.10 0.93
C GLN A 64 5.76 -12.82 0.08
N GLN A 65 5.30 -12.86 -1.17
CA GLN A 65 5.22 -11.68 -2.04
C GLN A 65 4.25 -10.63 -1.47
N ILE A 66 3.06 -11.04 -1.03
CA ILE A 66 2.10 -10.13 -0.38
C ILE A 66 2.74 -9.48 0.85
N THR A 67 3.37 -10.26 1.73
CA THR A 67 4.05 -9.74 2.92
C THR A 67 5.14 -8.74 2.56
N ALA A 68 5.98 -9.05 1.57
CA ALA A 68 7.05 -8.16 1.14
C ALA A 68 6.52 -6.84 0.57
N LYS A 69 5.49 -6.89 -0.28
CA LYS A 69 4.88 -5.68 -0.88
C LYS A 69 4.11 -4.85 0.15
N ALA A 70 3.40 -5.50 1.07
CA ALA A 70 2.74 -4.83 2.18
C ALA A 70 3.74 -4.16 3.14
N GLY A 71 4.86 -4.81 3.42
CA GLY A 71 5.96 -4.22 4.21
C GLY A 71 6.55 -2.99 3.53
N ALA A 72 6.84 -3.07 2.23
CA ALA A 72 7.36 -1.92 1.47
C ALA A 72 6.39 -0.72 1.47
N LEU A 73 5.08 -0.97 1.39
CA LEU A 73 4.07 0.08 1.53
C LEU A 73 4.06 0.65 2.96
N ALA A 74 4.11 -0.20 3.98
CA ALA A 74 4.14 0.24 5.38
C ALA A 74 5.37 1.12 5.68
N ASP A 75 6.55 0.73 5.19
CA ASP A 75 7.78 1.51 5.34
C ASP A 75 7.64 2.89 4.67
N ALA A 76 7.09 2.93 3.44
CA ALA A 76 6.86 4.19 2.74
C ALA A 76 5.83 5.09 3.46
N LEU A 77 4.80 4.52 4.08
CA LEU A 77 3.83 5.28 4.85
C LEU A 77 4.43 5.82 6.16
N GLY A 78 5.35 5.07 6.78
CA GLY A 78 6.06 5.50 7.99
C GLY A 78 6.92 6.74 7.79
N ASP A 79 7.34 7.01 6.56
CA ASP A 79 8.12 8.21 6.20
C ASP A 79 7.26 9.49 6.12
N ILE A 80 5.92 9.40 6.14
CA ILE A 80 5.01 10.55 5.99
C ILE A 80 5.16 11.56 7.13
N ASP A 81 5.22 11.11 8.38
CA ASP A 81 5.26 12.01 9.53
C ASP A 81 6.50 12.90 9.49
N SER A 82 7.67 12.32 9.19
CA SER A 82 8.91 13.08 9.01
C SER A 82 8.87 14.01 7.80
N ALA A 83 8.28 13.56 6.69
CA ALA A 83 8.15 14.36 5.47
C ALA A 83 7.20 15.57 5.62
N LEU A 84 6.27 15.51 6.58
CA LEU A 84 5.37 16.60 6.93
C LEU A 84 5.82 17.40 8.16
N GLY A 85 6.96 17.04 8.78
CA GLY A 85 7.46 17.70 9.99
C GLY A 85 6.61 17.43 11.24
N LEU A 86 5.91 16.30 11.27
CA LEU A 86 5.02 15.89 12.38
C LEU A 86 5.74 15.04 13.43
N SER A 87 6.94 14.52 13.13
CA SER A 87 7.70 13.62 14.03
C SER A 87 8.36 14.31 15.23
N ASP A 88 8.33 15.65 15.29
CA ASP A 88 8.89 16.46 16.38
C ASP A 88 7.81 17.05 17.32
N LEU A 89 6.54 16.66 17.16
CA LEU A 89 5.39 17.03 18.01
C LEU A 89 5.19 16.06 19.17
#